data_AF-C2KZ42-F1
#
_entry.id   AF-C2KZ42-F1
#
_cell.length_a   1.000
_cell.length_b   1.000
_cell.length_c   1.000
_cell.angle_alpha   90.00
_cell.angle_beta   90.00
_cell.angle_gamma   90.00
#
_symmetry.space_group_name_H-M   'P 1'
#
loop_
_entity.id
_entity.type
_entity.pdbx_description
1 polymer ?
#
loop_
_entity_poly.entity_id
_entity_poly.type
_entity_poly.pdbx_seq_one_letter_code
_entity_poly.pdbx_strand_id
1 'polypeptide(L)'
;EEAHRLLAKVEYGDSGSKKTAVETFTDLLAEVRKYGEGLIVVDQIPNKLAPEVLKNTNTKIIHKILAKDDKEAVGDTMLMDDKQKEYLSALTVGNAIVFSEHTDKPVHVHIKQVSNTNEEQIDNAEVRVRFLEKKEHLGGHYQYLELGGLMPLFSEIVSMLRKLSIDQEKYQKFKVRFQAIAKQYAIAEEKLWEKLISRYERISGKAIADSENEEKRLRALLDFFSQIFFKTDFNDDDIYEHRQCCFYLS
;
A
#
# COMPACT_ATOMS: atom_id res chain seq x y z
N GLU A 1 2.46 12.15 -8.62
CA GLU A 1 1.67 13.32 -9.04
C GLU A 1 2.02 14.51 -8.15
N GLU A 2 1.78 15.75 -8.62
CA GLU A 2 2.21 16.98 -7.94
C GLU A 2 3.69 16.94 -7.53
N ALA A 3 4.53 16.46 -8.45
CA ALA A 3 5.93 16.16 -8.20
C ALA A 3 6.75 17.34 -7.67
N HIS A 4 6.38 18.59 -7.97
CA HIS A 4 7.00 19.80 -7.45
C HIS A 4 6.92 19.89 -5.92
N ARG A 5 6.02 19.13 -5.26
CA ARG A 5 6.00 19.05 -3.79
C ARG A 5 7.22 18.33 -3.22
N LEU A 6 7.81 17.42 -3.99
CA LEU A 6 8.95 16.60 -3.57
C LEU A 6 10.23 16.95 -4.35
N LEU A 7 10.08 17.39 -5.60
CA LEU A 7 11.15 17.63 -6.56
C LEU A 7 11.24 19.11 -6.96
N ALA A 8 10.86 20.02 -6.07
CA ALA A 8 10.98 21.45 -6.34
C ALA A 8 12.45 21.89 -6.48
N LYS A 9 12.66 22.94 -7.26
CA LYS A 9 13.91 23.72 -7.22
C LYS A 9 14.23 24.12 -5.77
N VAL A 10 15.50 23.94 -5.40
CA VAL A 10 16.00 24.37 -4.10
C VAL A 10 16.37 25.86 -4.21
N GLU A 11 15.80 26.68 -3.34
CA GLU A 11 16.04 28.11 -3.28
C GLU A 11 16.92 28.49 -2.08
N TYR A 12 17.53 29.68 -2.14
CA TYR A 12 18.35 30.18 -1.04
C TYR A 12 17.47 30.42 0.20
N GLY A 13 17.74 29.69 1.29
CA GLY A 13 16.96 29.73 2.53
C GLY A 13 16.08 28.50 2.78
N ASP A 14 16.02 27.55 1.84
CA ASP A 14 15.37 26.26 2.06
C ASP A 14 16.06 25.42 3.14
N SER A 15 15.29 24.58 3.83
CA SER A 15 15.83 23.68 4.85
C SER A 15 16.79 22.66 4.25
N GLY A 16 17.83 22.29 5.01
CA GLY A 16 18.77 21.23 4.60
C GLY A 16 18.07 19.92 4.27
N SER A 17 17.00 19.58 4.98
CA SER A 17 16.18 18.39 4.71
C SER A 17 15.51 18.40 3.34
N LYS A 18 14.98 19.55 2.89
CA LYS A 18 14.37 19.69 1.56
C LYS A 18 15.43 19.52 0.48
N LYS A 19 16.60 20.16 0.65
CA LYS A 19 17.72 20.03 -0.27
C LYS A 19 18.17 18.58 -0.42
N THR A 20 18.42 17.88 0.70
CA THR A 20 18.81 16.48 0.70
C THR A 20 17.74 15.58 0.06
N ALA A 21 16.45 15.84 0.30
CA ALA A 21 15.38 15.07 -0.33
C ALA A 21 15.39 15.23 -1.86
N VAL A 22 15.47 16.47 -2.35
CA VAL A 22 15.54 16.74 -3.79
C VAL A 22 16.78 16.07 -4.41
N GLU A 23 17.96 16.24 -3.80
CA GLU A 23 19.22 15.61 -4.25
C GLU A 23 19.09 14.09 -4.33
N THR A 24 18.56 13.46 -3.28
CA THR A 24 18.35 12.00 -3.23
C THR A 24 17.46 11.53 -4.38
N PHE A 25 16.35 12.24 -4.64
CA PHE A 25 15.44 11.86 -5.73
C PHE A 25 16.04 12.11 -7.12
N THR A 26 16.82 13.18 -7.30
CA THR A 26 17.51 13.43 -8.58
C THR A 26 18.59 12.40 -8.85
N ASP A 27 19.29 11.93 -7.82
CA ASP A 27 20.28 10.85 -7.94
C ASP A 27 19.58 9.52 -8.26
N LEU A 28 18.47 9.23 -7.58
CA LEU A 28 17.63 8.06 -7.90
C LEU A 28 17.20 8.08 -9.38
N LEU A 29 16.75 9.22 -9.92
CA LEU A 29 16.38 9.35 -11.34
C LEU A 29 17.52 8.98 -12.30
N ALA A 30 18.78 9.26 -11.94
CA ALA A 30 19.94 8.89 -12.75
C ALA A 30 20.27 7.39 -12.63
N GLU A 31 19.98 6.76 -11.50
CA GLU A 31 20.36 5.38 -11.20
C GLU A 31 19.30 4.34 -11.59
N VAL A 32 18.01 4.64 -11.48
CA VAL A 32 16.90 3.68 -11.73
C VAL A 32 16.98 3.03 -13.11
N ARG A 33 17.53 3.73 -14.11
CA ARG A 33 17.79 3.20 -15.47
C ARG A 33 18.67 1.94 -15.44
N LYS A 34 19.65 1.84 -14.54
CA LYS A 34 20.56 0.68 -14.43
C LYS A 34 19.84 -0.59 -13.96
N TYR A 35 18.75 -0.42 -13.22
CA TYR A 35 17.98 -1.52 -12.61
C TYR A 35 16.79 -1.95 -13.46
N GLY A 36 16.58 -1.33 -14.63
CA GLY A 36 15.42 -1.60 -15.48
C GLY A 36 14.10 -1.08 -14.89
N GLU A 37 14.17 -0.20 -13.91
CA GLU A 37 12.99 0.42 -13.28
C GLU A 37 12.66 1.75 -13.96
N GLY A 38 11.36 2.02 -14.10
CA GLY A 38 10.84 3.27 -14.68
C GLY A 38 10.21 4.15 -13.60
N LEU A 39 10.51 5.44 -13.63
CA LEU A 39 9.87 6.44 -12.78
C LEU A 39 9.05 7.40 -13.64
N ILE A 40 7.75 7.52 -13.32
CA ILE A 40 6.84 8.47 -13.97
C ILE A 40 6.65 9.67 -13.06
N VAL A 41 6.96 10.85 -13.60
CA VAL A 41 6.77 12.14 -12.93
C VAL A 41 5.59 12.85 -13.59
N VAL A 42 4.60 13.25 -12.79
CA VAL A 42 3.40 13.97 -13.24
C VAL A 42 3.31 15.28 -12.48
N ASP A 43 3.28 16.39 -13.21
CA ASP A 43 3.19 17.74 -12.66
C ASP A 43 2.43 18.69 -13.60
N GLN A 44 1.90 19.77 -13.03
CA GLN A 44 1.16 20.83 -13.71
C GLN A 44 1.97 22.13 -13.88
N ILE A 45 3.06 22.31 -13.11
CA ILE A 45 3.92 23.50 -13.10
C ILE A 45 5.39 23.07 -13.33
N PRO A 46 5.76 22.67 -14.56
CA PRO A 46 7.08 22.14 -14.84
C PRO A 46 8.22 23.10 -14.48
N ASN A 47 8.02 24.42 -14.52
CA ASN A 47 9.06 25.39 -14.15
C ASN A 47 9.47 25.32 -12.67
N LYS A 48 8.66 24.71 -11.80
CA LYS A 48 8.95 24.52 -10.37
C LYS A 48 9.79 23.28 -10.11
N LEU A 49 9.86 22.35 -11.06
CA LEU A 49 10.65 21.13 -10.93
C LEU A 49 12.15 21.46 -10.99
N ALA A 50 12.93 20.71 -10.21
CA ALA A 50 14.38 20.72 -10.31
C ALA A 50 14.79 20.44 -11.77
N PRO A 51 15.72 21.24 -12.37
CA PRO A 51 16.12 21.11 -13.77
C PRO A 51 16.56 19.69 -14.16
N GLU A 52 17.15 18.97 -13.22
CA GLU A 52 17.63 17.60 -13.34
C GLU A 52 16.48 16.64 -13.66
N VAL A 53 15.30 16.87 -13.08
CA VAL A 53 14.09 16.06 -13.37
C VAL A 53 13.65 16.26 -14.82
N LEU A 54 13.62 17.51 -15.29
CA LEU A 54 13.27 17.81 -16.67
C LEU A 54 14.32 17.27 -17.65
N LYS A 55 15.61 17.33 -17.32
CA LYS A 55 16.69 16.86 -18.20
C LYS A 55 16.82 15.34 -18.25
N ASN A 56 16.70 14.66 -17.10
CA ASN A 56 16.99 13.23 -16.97
C ASN A 56 15.78 12.33 -17.32
N THR A 57 14.59 12.90 -17.46
CA THR A 57 13.42 12.15 -17.94
C THR A 57 13.52 11.88 -19.44
N ASN A 58 13.65 10.62 -19.84
CA ASN A 58 13.82 10.25 -21.25
C ASN A 58 12.57 10.59 -22.09
N THR A 59 11.41 10.06 -21.70
CA THR A 59 10.15 10.28 -22.42
C THR A 59 9.34 11.36 -21.74
N LYS A 60 8.88 12.34 -22.53
CA LYS A 60 8.07 13.47 -22.11
C LYS A 60 6.76 13.48 -22.87
N ILE A 61 5.65 13.61 -22.14
CA ILE A 61 4.30 13.70 -22.67
C ILE A 61 3.71 15.00 -22.13
N ILE A 62 3.61 16.02 -22.99
CA ILE A 62 3.18 17.35 -22.60
C ILE A 62 1.77 17.60 -23.13
N HIS A 63 0.83 17.75 -22.20
CA HIS A 63 -0.52 18.23 -22.49
C HIS A 63 -0.54 19.77 -22.59
N LYS A 64 -1.73 20.35 -22.64
CA LYS A 64 -1.90 21.80 -22.73
C LYS A 64 -1.16 22.55 -21.60
N ILE A 65 -0.24 23.44 -21.97
CA ILE A 65 0.47 24.35 -21.04
C ILE A 65 0.16 25.81 -21.42
N LEU A 66 -0.27 26.60 -20.44
CA LEU A 66 -0.70 27.99 -20.66
C LEU A 66 0.41 29.00 -20.38
N ALA A 67 1.14 28.84 -19.27
CA ALA A 67 2.13 29.79 -18.82
C ALA A 67 3.38 29.77 -19.72
N LYS A 68 3.95 30.95 -19.98
CA LYS A 68 5.06 31.10 -20.93
C LYS A 68 6.35 30.44 -20.43
N ASP A 69 6.68 30.68 -19.18
CA ASP A 69 7.80 30.09 -18.45
C ASP A 69 7.71 28.56 -18.37
N ASP A 70 6.52 27.99 -18.17
CA ASP A 70 6.32 26.55 -18.23
C ASP A 70 6.52 25.99 -19.65
N LYS A 71 6.05 26.70 -20.68
CA LYS A 71 6.29 26.34 -22.10
C LYS A 71 7.76 26.37 -22.46
N GLU A 72 8.50 27.36 -21.98
CA GLU A 72 9.95 27.45 -22.18
C GLU A 72 10.65 26.29 -21.48
N ALA A 73 10.34 26.03 -20.20
CA ALA A 73 10.96 24.98 -19.41
C ALA A 73 10.83 23.58 -20.05
N VAL A 74 9.66 23.24 -20.59
CA VAL A 74 9.47 21.93 -21.25
C VAL A 74 9.99 21.93 -22.69
N GLY A 75 9.76 23.00 -23.45
CA GLY A 75 10.12 23.09 -24.86
C GLY A 75 11.63 23.01 -25.10
N ASP A 76 12.41 23.64 -24.22
CA ASP A 76 13.88 23.61 -24.27
C ASP A 76 14.45 22.19 -24.08
N THR A 77 13.69 21.29 -23.46
CA THR A 77 14.09 19.89 -23.24
C THR A 77 13.56 18.91 -24.30
N MET A 78 12.81 19.41 -25.29
CA MET A 78 12.10 18.59 -26.29
C MET A 78 12.41 19.01 -27.73
N LEU A 79 13.49 19.77 -27.97
CA LEU A 79 13.88 20.25 -29.30
C LEU A 79 12.76 21.04 -30.02
N MET A 80 11.96 21.79 -29.26
CA MET A 80 10.89 22.63 -29.81
C MET A 80 11.42 23.98 -30.28
N ASP A 81 10.96 24.43 -31.45
CA ASP A 81 11.07 25.83 -31.87
C ASP A 81 10.03 26.73 -31.16
N ASP A 82 10.17 28.04 -31.29
CA ASP A 82 9.29 29.01 -30.60
C ASP A 82 7.81 28.87 -31.00
N LYS A 83 7.52 28.53 -32.27
CA LYS A 83 6.14 28.31 -32.74
C LYS A 83 5.54 27.05 -32.12
N GLN A 84 6.34 26.00 -31.99
CA GLN A 84 5.95 24.75 -31.33
C GLN A 84 5.71 24.97 -29.83
N LYS A 85 6.54 25.77 -29.16
CA LYS A 85 6.32 26.16 -27.76
C LYS A 85 5.02 26.94 -27.59
N GLU A 86 4.75 27.90 -28.46
CA GLU A 86 3.49 28.65 -28.45
C GLU A 86 2.27 27.74 -28.69
N TYR A 87 2.41 26.74 -29.56
CA TYR A 87 1.36 25.78 -29.87
C TYR A 87 0.89 24.94 -28.67
N LEU A 88 1.71 24.77 -27.63
CA LEU A 88 1.33 24.06 -26.40
C LEU A 88 0.07 24.65 -25.74
N SER A 89 -0.16 25.96 -25.87
CA SER A 89 -1.37 26.61 -25.35
C SER A 89 -2.62 26.37 -26.21
N ALA A 90 -2.45 25.94 -27.46
CA ALA A 90 -3.53 25.64 -28.40
C ALA A 90 -4.00 24.18 -28.34
N LEU A 91 -3.28 23.30 -27.63
CA LEU A 91 -3.70 21.91 -27.43
C LEU A 91 -5.09 21.84 -26.79
N THR A 92 -5.94 20.97 -27.33
CA THR A 92 -7.24 20.63 -26.75
C THR A 92 -7.12 19.37 -25.89
N VAL A 93 -8.14 19.08 -25.07
CA VAL A 93 -8.16 17.90 -24.21
C VAL A 93 -7.93 16.63 -25.04
N GLY A 94 -7.11 15.72 -24.52
CA GLY A 94 -6.68 14.50 -25.21
C GLY A 94 -5.52 14.71 -26.18
N ASN A 95 -5.23 15.93 -26.64
CA ASN A 95 -4.02 16.19 -27.43
C ASN A 95 -2.79 16.35 -26.53
N ALA A 96 -1.67 15.83 -26.99
CA ALA A 96 -0.38 15.94 -26.33
C ALA A 96 0.76 16.00 -27.34
N ILE A 97 1.88 16.57 -26.92
CA ILE A 97 3.15 16.46 -27.63
C ILE A 97 4.03 15.45 -26.90
N VAL A 98 4.52 14.45 -27.64
CA VAL A 98 5.38 13.39 -27.12
C VAL A 98 6.77 13.53 -27.69
N PHE A 99 7.77 13.41 -26.82
CA PHE A 99 9.18 13.37 -27.19
C PHE A 99 9.87 12.25 -26.41
N SER A 100 10.78 11.54 -27.06
CA SER A 100 11.67 10.56 -26.46
C SER A 100 13.06 10.70 -27.07
N GLU A 101 14.12 10.25 -26.40
CA GLU A 101 15.50 10.34 -26.91
C GLU A 101 15.66 9.73 -28.32
N HIS A 102 14.80 8.79 -28.70
CA HIS A 102 14.80 8.14 -30.02
C HIS A 102 13.90 8.81 -31.07
N THR A 103 13.28 9.95 -30.77
CA THR A 103 12.46 10.70 -31.73
C THR A 103 13.22 11.88 -32.30
N ASP A 104 13.25 12.02 -33.64
CA ASP A 104 13.93 13.12 -34.33
C ASP A 104 13.32 14.51 -34.00
N LYS A 105 12.01 14.53 -33.74
CA LYS A 105 11.24 15.71 -33.37
C LYS A 105 10.09 15.35 -32.44
N PRO A 106 9.62 16.28 -31.61
CA PRO A 106 8.39 16.13 -30.85
C PRO A 106 7.19 15.86 -31.78
N VAL A 107 6.38 14.87 -31.43
CA VAL A 107 5.24 14.38 -32.22
C VAL A 107 3.94 14.78 -31.55
N HIS A 108 3.01 15.36 -32.31
CA HIS A 108 1.66 15.63 -31.84
C HIS A 108 0.80 14.37 -31.96
N VAL A 109 0.27 13.92 -30.83
CA VAL A 109 -0.61 12.75 -30.73
C VAL A 109 -1.96 13.11 -30.12
N HIS A 110 -2.95 12.25 -30.38
CA HIS A 110 -4.24 12.27 -29.70
C HIS A 110 -4.36 11.01 -28.82
N ILE A 111 -4.47 11.21 -27.51
CA ILE A 111 -4.62 10.17 -26.51
C ILE A 111 -6.11 9.82 -26.41
N LYS A 112 -6.43 8.57 -26.73
CA LYS A 112 -7.78 8.04 -26.59
C LYS A 112 -8.13 7.92 -25.11
N GLN A 113 -9.26 8.52 -24.73
CA GLN A 113 -9.80 8.38 -23.38
C GLN A 113 -10.22 6.92 -23.12
N VAL A 114 -9.72 6.34 -22.03
CA VAL A 114 -10.03 4.96 -21.61
C VAL A 114 -10.95 4.93 -20.38
N SER A 115 -10.94 6.00 -19.57
CA SER A 115 -11.75 6.15 -18.37
C SER A 115 -12.22 7.60 -18.22
N ASN A 116 -13.37 7.80 -17.59
CA ASN A 116 -13.86 9.12 -17.24
C ASN A 116 -13.91 9.28 -15.72
N THR A 117 -13.05 10.16 -15.19
CA THR A 117 -12.96 10.44 -13.75
C THR A 117 -14.04 11.38 -13.24
N ASN A 118 -14.91 11.88 -14.13
CA ASN A 118 -16.15 12.58 -13.78
C ASN A 118 -17.36 11.62 -13.79
N GLU A 119 -17.15 10.32 -13.97
CA GLU A 119 -18.23 9.34 -13.79
C GLU A 119 -18.76 9.42 -12.36
N GLU A 120 -20.06 9.15 -12.20
CA GLU A 120 -20.64 8.98 -10.87
C GLU A 120 -19.84 7.90 -10.13
N GLN A 121 -19.52 8.19 -8.86
CA GLN A 121 -18.88 7.18 -8.03
C GLN A 121 -19.76 5.92 -8.03
N ILE A 122 -19.12 4.79 -8.33
CA ILE A 122 -19.78 3.50 -8.25
C ILE A 122 -20.26 3.32 -6.81
N ASP A 123 -21.53 2.95 -6.65
CA ASP A 123 -22.10 2.73 -5.32
C ASP A 123 -21.30 1.69 -4.54
N ASN A 124 -21.14 1.91 -3.24
CA ASN A 124 -20.38 1.03 -2.36
C ASN A 124 -20.94 -0.40 -2.36
N ALA A 125 -22.25 -0.58 -2.57
CA ALA A 125 -22.83 -1.92 -2.68
C ALA A 125 -22.33 -2.65 -3.93
N GLU A 126 -22.25 -1.97 -5.07
CA GLU A 126 -21.73 -2.52 -6.33
C GLU A 126 -20.23 -2.82 -6.22
N VAL A 127 -19.45 -1.91 -5.62
CA VAL A 127 -18.01 -2.16 -5.34
C VAL A 127 -17.85 -3.39 -4.46
N ARG A 128 -18.69 -3.55 -3.43
CA ARG A 128 -18.66 -4.71 -2.54
C ARG A 128 -18.97 -6.01 -3.28
N VAL A 129 -19.98 -6.02 -4.15
CA VAL A 129 -20.33 -7.20 -4.97
C VAL A 129 -19.13 -7.60 -5.84
N ARG A 130 -18.59 -6.65 -6.62
CA ARG A 130 -17.43 -6.92 -7.50
C ARG A 130 -16.19 -7.37 -6.72
N PHE A 131 -15.93 -6.76 -5.56
CA PHE A 131 -14.84 -7.18 -4.69
C PHE A 131 -15.03 -8.62 -4.24
N LEU A 132 -16.23 -9.01 -3.78
CA LEU A 132 -16.51 -10.37 -3.34
C LEU A 132 -16.39 -11.41 -4.48
N GLU A 133 -16.77 -11.04 -5.71
CA GLU A 133 -16.58 -11.87 -6.91
C GLU A 133 -15.10 -12.06 -7.27
N LYS A 134 -14.30 -11.00 -7.15
CA LYS A 134 -12.89 -11.00 -7.58
C LYS A 134 -11.90 -11.35 -6.46
N LYS A 135 -12.34 -11.43 -5.20
CA LYS A 135 -11.46 -11.56 -4.02
C LYS A 135 -10.42 -12.68 -4.13
N GLU A 136 -10.76 -13.80 -4.78
CA GLU A 136 -9.87 -14.95 -4.93
C GLU A 136 -8.65 -14.64 -5.80
N HIS A 137 -8.77 -13.68 -6.72
CA HIS A 137 -7.70 -13.22 -7.60
C HIS A 137 -6.94 -12.01 -7.07
N LEU A 138 -7.42 -11.36 -5.99
CA LEU A 138 -6.81 -10.15 -5.43
C LEU A 138 -5.70 -10.46 -4.39
N GLY A 139 -5.46 -11.74 -4.09
CA GLY A 139 -4.39 -12.21 -3.22
C GLY A 139 -4.85 -12.69 -1.83
N GLY A 140 -3.98 -13.43 -1.14
CA GLY A 140 -4.31 -14.16 0.08
C GLY A 140 -4.75 -13.30 1.27
N HIS A 141 -4.48 -11.98 1.27
CA HIS A 141 -4.93 -11.08 2.33
C HIS A 141 -6.47 -10.96 2.39
N TYR A 142 -7.14 -11.07 1.25
CA TYR A 142 -8.60 -10.95 1.15
C TYR A 142 -9.34 -12.27 1.42
N GLN A 143 -8.62 -13.35 1.72
CA GLN A 143 -9.20 -14.65 2.07
C GLN A 143 -9.70 -14.72 3.53
N TYR A 144 -9.32 -13.75 4.36
CA TYR A 144 -9.54 -13.75 5.81
C TYR A 144 -10.21 -12.46 6.30
N LEU A 145 -11.23 -11.97 5.58
CA LEU A 145 -11.93 -10.72 5.89
C LEU A 145 -12.54 -10.73 7.30
N GLU A 146 -13.03 -11.88 7.73
CA GLU A 146 -13.56 -12.12 9.07
C GLU A 146 -12.51 -11.90 10.17
N LEU A 147 -11.22 -12.10 9.85
CA LEU A 147 -10.14 -11.99 10.83
C LEU A 147 -9.61 -10.55 10.96
N GLY A 148 -9.90 -9.66 10.01
CA GLY A 148 -9.27 -8.33 9.95
C GLY A 148 -9.38 -7.54 11.26
N GLY A 149 -10.56 -7.58 11.91
CA GLY A 149 -10.78 -6.93 13.20
C GLY A 149 -10.31 -7.74 14.42
N LEU A 150 -9.99 -9.02 14.26
CA LEU A 150 -9.48 -9.90 15.34
C LEU A 150 -7.97 -9.93 15.39
N MET A 151 -7.28 -9.83 14.25
CA MET A 151 -5.82 -9.98 14.18
C MET A 151 -5.06 -9.04 15.13
N PRO A 152 -5.38 -7.72 15.22
CA PRO A 152 -4.67 -6.83 16.14
C PRO A 152 -4.92 -7.19 17.60
N LEU A 153 -6.18 -7.47 17.95
CA LEU A 153 -6.55 -7.86 19.31
C LEU A 153 -5.90 -9.18 19.70
N PHE A 154 -5.89 -10.16 18.79
CA PHE A 154 -5.26 -11.45 19.00
C PHE A 154 -3.74 -11.29 19.19
N SER A 155 -3.10 -10.43 18.41
CA SER A 155 -1.67 -10.15 18.58
C SER A 155 -1.37 -9.52 19.95
N GLU A 156 -2.26 -8.66 20.47
CA GLU A 156 -2.13 -8.14 21.84
C GLU A 156 -2.30 -9.25 22.89
N ILE A 157 -3.32 -10.10 22.75
CA ILE A 157 -3.53 -11.26 23.63
C ILE A 157 -2.28 -12.15 23.65
N VAL A 158 -1.77 -12.53 22.47
CA VAL A 158 -0.58 -13.38 22.36
C VAL A 158 0.63 -12.73 23.03
N SER A 159 0.83 -11.42 22.86
CA SER A 159 1.93 -10.69 23.52
C SER A 159 1.86 -10.77 25.05
N MET A 160 0.65 -10.75 25.62
CA MET A 160 0.44 -10.91 27.06
C MET A 160 0.63 -12.36 27.51
N LEU A 161 0.09 -13.33 26.76
CA LEU A 161 0.27 -14.75 27.03
C LEU A 161 1.76 -15.15 27.07
N ARG A 162 2.60 -14.57 26.21
CA ARG A 162 4.07 -14.77 26.24
C ARG A 162 4.73 -14.27 27.54
N LYS A 163 4.14 -13.25 28.17
CA LYS A 163 4.59 -12.68 29.45
C LYS A 163 3.94 -13.38 30.65
N LEU A 164 3.18 -14.44 30.42
CA LEU A 164 2.43 -15.19 31.43
C LEU A 164 1.49 -14.29 32.24
N SER A 165 0.83 -13.37 31.56
CA SER A 165 -0.18 -12.49 32.17
C SER A 165 -1.35 -12.23 31.22
N ILE A 166 -2.48 -11.81 31.78
CA ILE A 166 -3.64 -11.36 31.01
C ILE A 166 -4.27 -10.10 31.60
N ASP A 167 -4.48 -9.09 30.73
CA ASP A 167 -5.32 -7.95 31.07
C ASP A 167 -6.79 -8.31 30.85
N GLN A 168 -7.58 -8.23 31.92
CA GLN A 168 -8.99 -8.65 31.91
C GLN A 168 -9.86 -7.77 31.01
N GLU A 169 -9.59 -6.46 30.90
CA GLU A 169 -10.35 -5.57 30.02
C GLU A 169 -10.12 -5.95 28.55
N LYS A 170 -8.85 -6.17 28.18
CA LYS A 170 -8.47 -6.59 26.83
C LYS A 170 -8.98 -7.98 26.48
N TYR A 171 -8.94 -8.91 27.43
CA TYR A 171 -9.50 -10.26 27.27
C TYR A 171 -11.01 -10.20 26.99
N GLN A 172 -11.79 -9.47 27.79
CA GLN A 172 -13.23 -9.33 27.58
C GLN A 172 -13.54 -8.67 26.24
N LYS A 173 -12.79 -7.61 25.88
CA LYS A 173 -12.93 -6.96 24.57
C LYS A 173 -12.68 -7.91 23.41
N PHE A 174 -11.65 -8.75 23.50
CA PHE A 174 -11.37 -9.79 22.51
C PHE A 174 -12.53 -10.80 22.41
N LYS A 175 -13.01 -11.31 23.56
CA LYS A 175 -14.07 -12.33 23.62
C LYS A 175 -15.37 -11.84 22.98
N VAL A 176 -15.80 -10.63 23.34
CA VAL A 176 -17.00 -9.99 22.74
C VAL A 176 -16.85 -9.85 21.22
N ARG A 177 -15.68 -9.40 20.76
CA ARG A 177 -15.43 -9.21 19.33
C ARG A 177 -15.38 -10.53 18.56
N PHE A 178 -14.77 -11.57 19.15
CA PHE A 178 -14.70 -12.90 18.58
C PHE A 178 -16.09 -13.50 18.38
N GLN A 179 -16.91 -13.48 19.43
CA GLN A 179 -18.29 -13.97 19.37
C GLN A 179 -19.16 -13.18 18.37
N ALA A 180 -18.96 -11.86 18.28
CA ALA A 180 -19.66 -11.02 17.31
C ALA A 180 -19.30 -11.42 15.86
N ILE A 181 -18.03 -11.73 15.58
CA ILE A 181 -17.57 -12.14 14.24
C ILE A 181 -18.06 -13.55 13.88
N ALA A 182 -18.00 -14.50 14.83
CA ALA A 182 -18.56 -15.85 14.63
C ALA A 182 -20.04 -15.78 14.19
N LYS A 183 -20.83 -14.92 14.85
CA LYS A 183 -22.24 -14.67 14.49
C LYS A 183 -22.38 -13.94 13.14
N GLN A 184 -21.63 -12.87 12.92
CA GLN A 184 -21.73 -12.05 11.70
C GLN A 184 -21.44 -12.85 10.42
N TYR A 185 -20.46 -13.75 10.48
CA TYR A 185 -20.05 -14.56 9.33
C TYR A 185 -20.67 -15.96 9.31
N ALA A 186 -21.50 -16.31 10.29
CA ALA A 186 -22.07 -17.66 10.47
C ALA A 186 -20.99 -18.77 10.47
N ILE A 187 -19.90 -18.55 11.21
CA ILE A 187 -18.77 -19.49 11.33
C ILE A 187 -18.78 -20.10 12.74
N ALA A 188 -18.62 -21.42 12.84
CA ALA A 188 -18.44 -22.10 14.12
C ALA A 188 -17.16 -21.60 14.84
N GLU A 189 -17.23 -21.41 16.16
CA GLU A 189 -16.12 -20.84 16.94
C GLU A 189 -14.82 -21.62 16.79
N GLU A 190 -14.89 -22.95 16.76
CA GLU A 190 -13.74 -23.84 16.52
C GLU A 190 -13.05 -23.54 15.18
N LYS A 191 -13.84 -23.39 14.11
CA LYS A 191 -13.33 -23.05 12.76
C LYS A 191 -12.78 -21.63 12.69
N LEU A 192 -13.34 -20.70 13.47
CA LEU A 192 -12.83 -19.33 13.56
C LEU A 192 -11.47 -19.31 14.29
N TRP A 193 -11.31 -20.10 15.34
CA TRP A 193 -10.03 -20.29 16.03
C TRP A 193 -8.97 -20.89 15.12
N GLU A 194 -9.31 -21.94 14.37
CA GLU A 194 -8.42 -22.59 13.39
C GLU A 194 -7.90 -21.57 12.38
N LYS A 195 -8.80 -20.77 11.79
CA LYS A 195 -8.44 -19.71 10.85
C LYS A 195 -7.56 -18.64 11.49
N LEU A 196 -7.91 -18.18 12.70
CA LEU A 196 -7.20 -17.12 13.41
C LEU A 196 -5.77 -17.51 13.75
N ILE A 197 -5.58 -18.69 14.35
CA ILE A 197 -4.28 -19.22 14.75
C ILE A 197 -3.42 -19.49 13.51
N SER A 198 -3.96 -20.20 12.51
CA SER A 198 -3.24 -20.50 11.27
C SER A 198 -2.78 -19.23 10.54
N ARG A 199 -3.62 -18.19 10.52
CA ARG A 199 -3.27 -16.91 9.91
C ARG A 199 -2.20 -16.18 10.71
N TYR A 200 -2.30 -16.18 12.04
CA TYR A 200 -1.29 -15.58 12.91
C TYR A 200 0.09 -16.23 12.72
N GLU A 201 0.18 -17.57 12.74
CA GLU A 201 1.45 -18.28 12.57
C GLU A 201 2.13 -17.99 11.24
N ARG A 202 1.34 -17.87 10.16
CA ARG A 202 1.84 -17.50 8.82
C ARG A 202 2.38 -16.07 8.80
N ILE A 203 1.71 -15.12 9.44
CA ILE A 203 2.15 -13.72 9.50
C ILE A 203 3.38 -13.57 10.38
N SER A 204 3.45 -14.29 11.50
CA SER A 204 4.59 -14.24 12.42
C SER A 204 5.80 -15.02 11.92
N GLY A 205 5.75 -15.66 10.74
CA GLY A 205 6.83 -16.47 10.16
C GLY A 205 7.08 -17.81 10.86
N LYS A 206 6.20 -18.22 11.77
CA LYS A 206 6.39 -19.41 12.63
C LYS A 206 5.98 -20.72 11.99
N ALA A 207 5.05 -20.67 11.04
CA ALA A 207 4.71 -21.81 10.20
C ALA A 207 5.94 -22.39 9.46
N ILE A 208 6.97 -21.57 9.22
CA ILE A 208 8.17 -21.95 8.46
C ILE A 208 9.30 -22.47 9.38
N ALA A 209 9.30 -22.10 10.66
CA ALA A 209 10.43 -22.36 11.57
C ALA A 209 10.48 -23.79 12.13
N ASP A 210 9.36 -24.53 12.12
CA ASP A 210 9.28 -25.89 12.69
C ASP A 210 8.19 -26.70 11.97
N SER A 211 8.49 -27.16 10.75
CA SER A 211 7.56 -27.85 9.85
C SER A 211 7.23 -29.29 10.27
N GLU A 212 8.10 -29.93 11.06
CA GLU A 212 7.90 -31.32 11.52
C GLU A 212 6.87 -31.44 12.66
N ASN A 213 6.54 -30.33 13.35
CA ASN A 213 5.59 -30.30 14.47
C ASN A 213 4.41 -29.33 14.29
N GLU A 214 4.25 -28.72 13.11
CA GLU A 214 3.21 -27.72 12.83
C GLU A 214 1.80 -28.21 13.21
N GLU A 215 1.42 -29.43 12.81
CA GLU A 215 0.09 -29.96 13.07
C GLU A 215 -0.16 -30.25 14.56
N LYS A 216 0.85 -30.73 15.29
CA LYS A 216 0.76 -30.96 16.74
C LYS A 216 0.66 -29.64 17.50
N ARG A 217 1.42 -28.63 17.08
CA ARG A 217 1.40 -27.28 17.66
C ARG A 217 0.05 -26.61 17.44
N LEU A 218 -0.47 -26.65 16.22
CA LEU A 218 -1.78 -26.09 15.88
C LEU A 218 -2.90 -26.74 16.70
N ARG A 219 -2.89 -28.07 16.84
CA ARG A 219 -3.86 -28.79 17.69
C ARG A 219 -3.78 -28.37 19.16
N ALA A 220 -2.57 -28.31 19.73
CA ALA A 220 -2.38 -27.87 21.11
C ALA A 220 -2.87 -26.44 21.35
N LEU A 221 -2.62 -25.53 20.40
CA LEU A 221 -3.13 -24.16 20.46
C LEU A 221 -4.66 -24.11 20.31
N LEU A 222 -5.24 -24.93 19.42
CA LEU A 222 -6.69 -25.02 19.27
C LEU A 222 -7.37 -25.49 20.55
N ASP A 223 -6.86 -26.55 21.17
CA ASP A 223 -7.39 -27.06 22.44
C ASP A 223 -7.29 -26.00 23.54
N PHE A 224 -6.14 -25.33 23.64
CA PHE A 224 -5.96 -24.23 24.59
C PHE A 224 -6.96 -23.09 24.35
N PHE A 225 -7.06 -22.57 23.13
CA PHE A 225 -7.92 -21.41 22.87
C PHE A 225 -9.41 -21.72 22.92
N SER A 226 -9.81 -22.92 22.49
CA SER A 226 -11.22 -23.32 22.47
C SER A 226 -11.73 -23.76 23.85
N GLN A 227 -10.93 -24.49 24.63
CA GLN A 227 -11.37 -25.09 25.89
C GLN A 227 -10.89 -24.31 27.11
N ILE A 228 -9.68 -23.75 27.06
CA ILE A 228 -9.02 -23.15 28.22
C ILE A 228 -9.12 -21.63 28.21
N PHE A 229 -8.96 -20.97 27.07
CA PHE A 229 -8.97 -19.51 27.01
C PHE A 229 -10.37 -18.90 27.16
N PHE A 230 -11.44 -19.65 26.82
CA PHE A 230 -12.82 -19.16 26.82
C PHE A 230 -13.64 -19.49 28.06
N LYS A 231 -13.07 -20.15 29.08
CA LYS A 231 -13.74 -20.34 30.37
C LYS A 231 -14.08 -18.99 31.02
N THR A 232 -15.11 -19.02 31.87
CA THR A 232 -15.72 -17.82 32.46
C THR A 232 -14.73 -17.01 33.28
N ASP A 233 -13.82 -17.67 34.00
CA ASP A 233 -12.89 -17.07 34.97
C ASP A 233 -11.40 -17.22 34.58
N PHE A 234 -11.09 -17.16 33.27
CA PHE A 234 -9.72 -17.29 32.76
C PHE A 234 -8.79 -16.23 33.38
N ASN A 235 -7.68 -16.69 33.97
CA ASN A 235 -6.76 -15.85 34.74
C ASN A 235 -5.29 -16.27 34.53
N ASP A 236 -4.38 -15.60 35.24
CA ASP A 236 -2.94 -15.85 35.12
C ASP A 236 -2.55 -17.29 35.50
N ASP A 237 -3.20 -17.89 36.51
CA ASP A 237 -2.89 -19.27 36.95
C ASP A 237 -3.19 -20.27 35.83
N ASP A 238 -4.28 -20.09 35.08
CA ASP A 238 -4.60 -20.92 33.91
C ASP A 238 -3.50 -20.85 32.83
N ILE A 239 -2.89 -19.67 32.66
CA ILE A 239 -1.77 -19.44 31.72
C ILE A 239 -0.53 -20.17 32.22
N TYR A 240 -0.22 -20.10 33.52
CA TYR A 240 0.92 -20.78 34.13
C TYR A 240 0.83 -22.31 34.03
N GLU A 241 -0.37 -22.87 34.27
CA GLU A 241 -0.63 -24.31 34.12
C GLU A 241 -0.43 -24.78 32.67
N HIS A 242 -0.74 -23.93 31.69
CA HIS A 242 -0.66 -24.24 30.27
C HIS A 242 0.49 -23.54 29.54
N ARG A 243 1.55 -23.15 30.26
CA ARG A 243 2.70 -22.37 29.75
C ARG A 243 3.35 -22.93 28.47
N GLN A 244 3.24 -24.24 28.24
CA GLN A 244 3.69 -24.89 27.01
C GLN A 244 3.04 -24.28 25.76
N CYS A 245 1.75 -23.94 25.82
CA CYS A 245 1.03 -23.26 24.74
C CYS A 245 1.53 -21.82 24.53
N CYS A 246 1.91 -21.12 25.61
CA CYS A 246 2.52 -19.80 25.53
C CYS A 246 3.90 -19.81 24.86
N PHE A 247 4.66 -20.90 25.04
CA PHE A 247 5.92 -21.10 24.32
C PHE A 247 5.71 -21.40 22.84
N TYR A 248 4.66 -22.15 22.47
CA TYR A 248 4.29 -22.30 21.05
C TYR A 248 3.90 -20.97 20.39
N LEU A 249 3.38 -20.03 21.18
CA LEU A 249 3.10 -18.68 20.75
C LEU A 249 4.30 -17.75 20.77
N SER A 250 5.47 -18.12 21.35
CA SER A 250 6.71 -17.32 21.49
C SER A 250 7.63 -17.42 20.30
#